data_AF-A0A916VAL8-F1
#
_entry.id   AF-A0A916VAL8-F1
#
_cell.length_a   1.000
_cell.length_b   1.000
_cell.length_c   1.000
_cell.angle_alpha   90.00
_cell.angle_beta   90.00
_cell.angle_gamma   90.00
#
_symmetry.space_group_name_H-M   'P 1'
#
loop_
_entity.id
_entity.type
_entity.pdbx_description
1 polymer ?
#
loop_
_entity_poly.entity_id
_entity_poly.type
_entity_poly.pdbx_seq_one_letter_code
_entity_poly.pdbx_strand_id
1 'polypeptide(L)' 'MNYRIEISSIAEAEADSAFLRLSQISSSTKASQWYSGLLEAISSLSQMPKRCP' A
#
# COMPACT_ATOMS: atom_id res chain seq x y z
N MET A 1 -22.03 0.75 -0.18
CA MET A 1 -21.53 1.02 -1.55
C MET A 1 -20.11 0.50 -1.59
N ASN A 2 -19.77 -0.42 -2.50
CA ASN A 2 -18.40 -0.92 -2.65
C ASN A 2 -17.80 -0.36 -3.94
N TYR A 3 -16.69 0.35 -3.82
CA TYR A 3 -15.93 0.81 -4.97
C TYR A 3 -14.87 -0.23 -5.32
N ARG A 4 -14.72 -0.51 -6.62
CA ARG A 4 -13.62 -1.33 -7.11
C ARG A 4 -12.35 -0.51 -7.09
N ILE A 5 -11.32 -1.03 -6.42
CA ILE A 5 -9.98 -0.46 -6.44
C ILE A 5 -9.24 -1.09 -7.62
N GLU A 6 -8.65 -0.26 -8.46
CA GLU A 6 -7.72 -0.68 -9.50
C GLU A 6 -6.37 -0.03 -9.20
N ILE A 7 -5.33 -0.85 -9.17
CA ILE A 7 -3.95 -0.41 -8.93
C ILE A 7 -3.25 -0.42 -10.28
N SER A 8 -2.62 0.69 -10.64
CA SER A 8 -1.82 0.75 -11.87
C SER A 8 -0.53 -0.05 -11.69
N SER A 9 -0.01 -0.62 -12.78
CA SER A 9 1.26 -1.34 -12.75
C SER A 9 2.44 -0.47 -12.27
N ILE A 10 2.35 0.85 -12.47
CA ILE A 10 3.34 1.81 -11.95
C ILE A 10 3.25 1.86 -10.42
N ALA A 11 2.04 1.98 -9.86
CA ALA A 11 1.83 2.02 -8.42
C ALA A 11 2.24 0.68 -7.74
N GLU A 12 2.02 -0.46 -8.39
CA GLU A 12 2.53 -1.75 -7.91
C GLU A 12 4.06 -1.77 -7.86
N ALA A 13 4.74 -1.36 -8.94
CA ALA A 13 6.19 -1.30 -8.99
C ALA A 13 6.79 -0.32 -7.95
N GLU A 14 6.12 0.82 -7.72
CA GLU A 14 6.50 1.78 -6.69
C GLU A 14 6.36 1.19 -5.29
N ALA A 15 5.26 0.49 -5.00
CA ALA A 15 5.04 -0.17 -3.70
C ALA A 15 6.11 -1.24 -3.42
N ASP A 16 6.45 -2.05 -4.43
CA ASP A 16 7.51 -3.06 -4.33
C ASP A 16 8.88 -2.42 -4.10
N SER A 17 9.22 -1.37 -4.86
CA SER A 17 10.48 -0.65 -4.69
C SER A 17 10.63 -0.03 -3.30
N ALA A 18 9.53 0.50 -2.74
CA ALA A 18 9.49 1.08 -1.41
C ALA A 18 9.65 0.01 -0.33
N PHE A 19 8.99 -1.15 -0.48
CA PHE A 19 9.17 -2.31 0.40
C PHE A 19 10.62 -2.79 0.41
N LEU A 20 11.23 -2.97 -0.77
CA LEU A 20 12.61 -3.41 -0.91
C LEU A 20 13.57 -2.42 -0.23
N ARG A 21 13.41 -1.12 -0.49
CA ARG A 21 14.21 -0.08 0.16
C ARG A 21 14.04 -0.10 1.68
N LEU A 22 12.81 -0.22 2.17
CA LEU A 22 12.53 -0.27 3.60
C LEU A 22 13.14 -1.51 4.27
N SER A 23 13.14 -2.64 3.57
CA SER A 23 13.76 -3.87 4.03
C SER A 23 15.29 -3.75 4.17
N GLN A 24 15.93 -2.97 3.29
CA GLN A 24 17.37 -2.72 3.28
C GLN A 24 17.82 -1.77 4.39
N ILE A 25 17.04 -0.72 4.67
CA ILE A 25 17.41 0.31 5.66
C ILE A 25 16.93 0.00 7.08
N SER A 26 15.97 -0.92 7.23
CA SER A 26 15.34 -1.24 8.52
C SER A 26 15.43 -2.74 8.78
N SER A 27 14.29 -3.44 8.85
CA SER A 27 14.24 -4.89 9.00
C SER A 27 13.09 -5.44 8.17
N SER A 28 13.20 -6.71 7.77
CA SER A 28 12.12 -7.42 7.06
C SER A 28 10.78 -7.30 7.79
N THR A 29 10.77 -7.44 9.12
CA THR A 29 9.55 -7.30 9.94
C THR A 29 8.90 -5.92 9.81
N LYS A 30 9.69 -4.84 9.87
CA LYS A 30 9.17 -3.47 9.71
C LYS A 30 8.67 -3.23 8.29
N ALA A 31 9.38 -3.74 7.29
CA ALA A 31 8.96 -3.64 5.89
C ALA A 31 7.63 -4.36 5.65
N SER A 32 7.45 -5.56 6.21
CA SER A 32 6.20 -6.32 6.12
C SER A 32 5.05 -5.61 6.82
N GLN A 33 5.27 -5.08 8.03
CA GLN A 33 4.25 -4.29 8.74
C GLN A 33 3.83 -3.06 7.95
N TRP A 34 4.79 -2.34 7.35
CA TRP A 34 4.50 -1.21 6.49
C TRP A 34 3.68 -1.60 5.26
N TYR A 35 4.05 -2.68 4.57
CA TYR A 35 3.34 -3.14 3.38
C TYR A 35 1.92 -3.61 3.70
N SER A 36 1.72 -4.33 4.81
CA SER A 36 0.39 -4.69 5.30
C SER A 36 -0.47 -3.46 5.58
N GLY A 37 0.09 -2.43 6.24
CA GLY A 37 -0.60 -1.16 6.48
C GLY A 37 -0.97 -0.42 5.20
N LEU A 38 -0.11 -0.47 4.18
CA LEU A 38 -0.40 0.08 2.86
C LEU A 38 -1.60 -0.63 2.20
N LEU A 39 -1.63 -1.97 2.21
CA LEU A 39 -2.74 -2.74 1.65
C LEU A 39 -4.06 -2.49 2.39
N GLU A 40 -4.02 -2.36 3.71
CA GLU A 40 -5.20 -2.00 4.52
C GLU A 40 -5.72 -0.60 4.19
N ALA A 41 -4.80 0.38 4.09
CA ALA A 41 -5.12 1.74 3.71
C ALA A 41 -5.76 1.80 2.32
N ILE A 42 -5.22 1.07 1.33
CA ILE A 42 -5.79 0.95 -0.01
C ILE A 42 -7.18 0.31 0.05
N SER A 43 -7.31 -0.86 0.70
CA SER A 43 -8.57 -1.59 0.83
C SER A 43 -9.69 -0.74 1.45
N SER A 44 -9.37 0.10 2.43
CA SER A 44 -10.34 1.01 3.07
C SER A 44 -10.96 2.04 2.12
N LEU A 45 -10.29 2.37 1.01
CA LEU A 45 -10.82 3.27 -0.03
C LEU A 45 -12.03 2.68 -0.75
N SER A 46 -12.21 1.35 -0.72
CA SER A 46 -13.39 0.68 -1.26
C SER A 46 -14.69 1.12 -0.57
N GLN A 47 -14.60 1.56 0.69
CA GLN A 47 -15.73 2.08 1.46
C GLN A 47 -15.77 3.61 1.47
N MET A 48 -14.60 4.26 1.55
CA MET A 48 -14.47 5.71 1.69
C MET A 48 -13.47 6.28 0.65
N PRO A 49 -13.83 6.36 -0.63
CA PRO A 49 -12.90 6.78 -1.70
C PRO A 49 -12.47 8.24 -1.59
N LYS A 50 -13.25 9.10 -0.91
CA LYS A 50 -12.95 10.53 -0.70
C LYS A 50 -12.36 10.82 0.70
N ARG A 51 -11.72 9.84 1.34
CA ARG A 51 -11.12 10.05 2.67
C ARG A 51 -9.88 10.95 2.63
N CYS A 52 -9.20 10.97 1.49
CA CYS A 52 -7.99 11.77 1.30
C CYS A 52 -8.40 13.16 0.76
N PRO A 53 -7.94 14.26 1.39
CA PRO A 53 -8.23 15.62 0.95
C PRO A 53 -7.48 16.01 -0.34
#